data_AF-A0A6M4BF49-F1
#
_entry.id   AF-A0A6M4BF49-F1
#
_cell.length_a   1.000
_cell.length_b   1.000
_cell.length_c   1.000
_cell.angle_alpha   90.00
_cell.angle_beta   90.00
_cell.angle_gamma   90.00
#
_symmetry.space_group_name_H-M   'P 1'
#
loop_
_entity.id
_entity.type
_entity.pdbx_description
1 polymer ?
#
loop_
_entity_poly.entity_id
_entity_poly.type
_entity_poly.pdbx_seq_one_letter_code
_entity_poly.pdbx_strand_id
1 'polypeptide(L)'
;RCNLVWSAPKTLMIGWVDTIRICVIRKRSQVELQTRDVTEYLVDPVYTFQIEHYISGLGPLDDQLVVLGVPKERDAVSGLAQRPVLMVADYKDCEFCEFSTESLNIKCYEEYSCNDYFLDMLIEENRFFIVSPKDIVVASPYDIDDKVNWLTKHGRFEKAITVLEEVGGRSAHHSVVTVGEQYLDHLMAEHQYENAASLCARVCKNDKALWESQIIKFAAVNQLRAVSVYVPKAPERALGAHVYELIFIEYLKVDPQGFLTIVKEWNPGLYKTSVIVKEVLERLLITIDDKNIYLEALALLYCY
;
A
#
# COMPACT_ATOMS: atom_id res chain seq x y z
N ARG A 1 -13.81 -25.33 -25.45
CA ARG A 1 -12.56 -26.05 -25.11
C ARG A 1 -12.76 -26.76 -23.77
N CYS A 2 -12.05 -27.87 -23.50
CA CYS A 2 -12.01 -28.46 -22.15
C CYS A 2 -10.83 -27.86 -21.38
N ASN A 3 -11.08 -27.34 -20.17
CA ASN A 3 -10.06 -26.75 -19.31
C ASN A 3 -9.76 -27.73 -18.17
N LEU A 4 -8.50 -28.10 -18.01
CA LEU A 4 -8.05 -29.09 -17.03
C LEU A 4 -6.95 -28.45 -16.16
N VAL A 5 -7.17 -28.41 -14.85
CA VAL A 5 -6.22 -27.80 -13.91
C VAL A 5 -6.07 -28.68 -12.67
N TRP A 6 -4.82 -28.94 -12.29
CA TRP A 6 -4.52 -29.61 -11.03
C TRP A 6 -4.55 -28.59 -9.90
N SER A 7 -5.47 -28.75 -8.95
CA SER A 7 -5.51 -27.91 -7.75
C SER A 7 -4.67 -28.46 -6.61
N ALA A 8 -4.43 -29.78 -6.61
CA ALA A 8 -3.59 -30.47 -5.65
C ALA A 8 -3.03 -31.76 -6.32
N PRO A 9 -2.03 -32.44 -5.71
CA PRO A 9 -1.41 -33.63 -6.31
C PRO A 9 -2.38 -34.77 -6.69
N LYS A 10 -3.58 -34.80 -6.11
CA LYS A 10 -4.62 -35.80 -6.37
C LYS A 10 -5.98 -35.20 -6.74
N THR A 11 -6.06 -33.89 -6.96
CA THR A 11 -7.33 -33.22 -7.25
C THR A 11 -7.24 -32.52 -8.60
N LEU A 12 -8.14 -32.89 -9.51
CA LEU A 12 -8.22 -32.37 -10.86
C LEU A 12 -9.55 -31.62 -11.04
N MET A 13 -9.46 -30.36 -11.44
CA MET A 13 -10.58 -29.51 -11.82
C MET A 13 -10.78 -29.60 -13.33
N ILE A 14 -12.03 -29.83 -13.76
CA ILE A 14 -12.41 -29.99 -15.16
C ILE A 14 -13.53 -29.02 -15.48
N GLY A 15 -13.32 -28.14 -16.45
CA GLY A 15 -14.31 -27.19 -16.95
C GLY A 15 -14.63 -27.51 -18.40
N TRP A 16 -15.89 -27.82 -18.69
CA TRP A 16 -16.35 -28.14 -20.04
C TRP A 16 -17.69 -27.49 -20.34
N VAL A 17 -17.71 -26.61 -21.36
CA VAL A 17 -18.87 -25.81 -21.73
C VAL A 17 -19.34 -24.98 -20.54
N ASP A 18 -20.29 -25.45 -19.75
CA ASP A 18 -20.83 -24.80 -18.56
C ASP A 18 -20.81 -25.71 -17.33
N THR A 19 -20.15 -26.86 -17.45
CA THR A 19 -20.08 -27.88 -16.41
C THR A 19 -18.70 -27.87 -15.77
N ILE A 20 -18.68 -27.77 -14.44
CA ILE A 20 -17.48 -27.89 -13.62
C ILE A 20 -17.52 -29.24 -12.92
N ARG A 21 -16.42 -29.98 -12.97
CA ARG A 21 -16.23 -31.22 -12.20
C ARG A 21 -14.95 -31.14 -11.40
N ILE A 22 -15.04 -31.49 -10.12
CA ILE A 22 -13.89 -31.63 -9.24
C ILE A 22 -13.71 -33.12 -8.99
N CYS A 23 -12.59 -33.65 -9.45
CA CYS A 23 -12.29 -35.07 -9.42
C CYS A 23 -11.13 -35.36 -8.49
N VAL A 24 -11.22 -36.46 -7.73
CA VAL A 24 -10.10 -36.98 -6.94
C VAL A 24 -9.55 -38.22 -7.64
N ILE A 25 -8.22 -38.24 -7.79
CA ILE A 25 -7.50 -39.35 -8.41
C ILE A 25 -6.97 -40.25 -7.30
N ARG A 26 -7.51 -41.46 -7.24
CA ARG A 26 -7.09 -42.48 -6.27
C ARG A 26 -6.59 -43.74 -6.97
N LYS A 27 -5.71 -44.45 -6.27
CA LYS A 27 -5.24 -45.77 -6.69
C LYS A 27 -6.34 -46.81 -6.44
N ARG A 28 -6.56 -47.69 -7.41
CA ARG A 28 -7.48 -48.82 -7.26
C ARG A 28 -7.00 -49.78 -6.18
N SER A 29 -7.94 -50.39 -5.47
CA SER A 29 -7.68 -51.52 -4.59
C SER A 29 -7.27 -52.76 -5.39
N GLN A 30 -6.60 -53.73 -4.75
CA GLN A 30 -6.22 -54.98 -5.40
C GLN A 30 -7.43 -55.75 -5.94
N VAL A 31 -8.59 -55.66 -5.27
CA VAL A 31 -9.84 -56.29 -5.71
C VAL A 31 -10.36 -55.65 -7.01
N GLU A 32 -10.33 -54.33 -7.11
CA GLU A 32 -10.75 -53.60 -8.33
C GLU A 32 -9.84 -53.89 -9.54
N LEU A 33 -8.55 -54.19 -9.30
CA LEU A 33 -7.57 -54.53 -10.35
C LEU A 33 -7.70 -55.97 -10.86
N GLN A 34 -8.19 -56.90 -10.04
CA GLN A 34 -8.33 -58.30 -10.44
C GLN A 34 -9.48 -58.56 -11.41
N THR A 35 -10.46 -57.66 -11.46
CA THR A 35 -11.73 -57.93 -12.15
C THR A 35 -11.77 -57.47 -13.60
N ARG A 36 -10.87 -56.60 -14.06
CA ARG A 36 -10.80 -56.07 -15.43
C ARG A 36 -9.37 -55.63 -15.80
N ASP A 37 -9.05 -55.58 -17.10
CA ASP A 37 -7.84 -54.91 -17.60
C ASP A 37 -8.05 -53.38 -17.53
N VAL A 38 -7.73 -52.79 -16.38
CA VAL A 38 -8.00 -51.38 -16.06
C VAL A 38 -6.75 -50.68 -15.55
N THR A 39 -6.69 -49.37 -15.75
CA THR A 39 -5.59 -48.52 -15.28
C THR A 39 -5.46 -48.54 -13.76
N GLU A 40 -4.23 -48.42 -13.25
CA GLU A 40 -3.92 -48.43 -11.81
C GLU A 40 -4.68 -47.34 -11.02
N TYR A 41 -4.89 -46.19 -11.65
CA TYR A 41 -5.62 -45.07 -11.07
C TYR A 41 -7.02 -44.96 -11.67
N LEU A 42 -7.94 -44.44 -10.86
CA LEU A 42 -9.27 -44.03 -11.29
C LEU A 42 -9.54 -42.59 -10.90
N VAL A 43 -10.50 -41.99 -11.61
CA VAL A 43 -10.94 -40.62 -11.42
C VAL A 43 -12.33 -40.66 -10.82
N ASP A 44 -12.47 -40.26 -9.55
CA ASP A 44 -13.77 -40.16 -8.89
C ASP A 44 -14.26 -38.71 -8.98
N PRO A 45 -15.38 -38.42 -9.69
CA PRO A 45 -16.00 -37.11 -9.64
C PRO A 45 -16.61 -36.91 -8.25
N VAL A 46 -16.02 -36.03 -7.45
CA VAL A 46 -16.51 -35.71 -6.10
C VAL A 46 -17.60 -34.66 -6.17
N TYR A 47 -17.42 -33.65 -7.01
CA TYR A 47 -18.38 -32.58 -7.22
C TYR A 47 -18.66 -32.35 -8.70
N THR A 48 -19.89 -32.02 -9.04
CA THR A 48 -20.31 -31.66 -10.41
C THR A 48 -21.36 -30.56 -10.34
N PHE A 49 -21.10 -29.44 -11.01
CA PHE A 49 -21.97 -28.28 -11.04
C PHE A 49 -22.17 -27.79 -12.47
N GLN A 50 -23.29 -27.12 -12.71
CA GLN A 50 -23.54 -26.37 -13.93
C GLN A 50 -23.69 -24.89 -13.58
N ILE A 51 -23.10 -24.03 -14.40
CA ILE A 51 -23.13 -22.58 -14.21
C ILE A 51 -23.79 -21.87 -15.40
N GLU A 52 -24.10 -20.59 -15.25
CA GLU A 52 -24.76 -19.79 -16.29
C GLU A 52 -23.80 -19.25 -17.37
N HIS A 53 -22.50 -19.56 -17.27
CA HIS A 53 -21.45 -19.05 -18.15
C HIS A 53 -20.78 -20.18 -18.95
N TYR A 54 -20.26 -19.83 -20.13
CA TYR A 54 -19.29 -20.68 -20.83
C TYR A 54 -17.91 -20.55 -20.18
N ILE A 55 -17.33 -21.68 -19.77
CA ILE A 55 -16.06 -21.76 -19.05
C ILE A 55 -14.89 -21.61 -20.02
N SER A 56 -14.11 -20.56 -19.82
CA SER A 56 -12.88 -20.27 -20.55
C SER A 56 -11.64 -20.65 -19.75
N GLY A 57 -11.75 -20.84 -18.43
CA GLY A 57 -10.66 -21.29 -17.57
C GLY A 57 -11.10 -21.53 -16.13
N LEU A 58 -10.30 -22.31 -15.39
CA LEU A 58 -10.51 -22.64 -13.97
C LEU A 58 -9.20 -22.51 -13.22
N GLY A 59 -9.24 -22.24 -11.92
CA GLY A 59 -8.07 -22.25 -11.05
C GLY A 59 -8.40 -22.37 -9.57
N PRO A 60 -7.54 -22.95 -8.73
CA PRO A 60 -7.70 -22.88 -7.28
C PRO A 60 -7.36 -21.48 -6.75
N LEU A 61 -8.07 -21.07 -5.70
CA LEU A 61 -7.70 -19.96 -4.80
C LEU A 61 -7.82 -20.48 -3.37
N ASP A 62 -6.71 -20.93 -2.79
CA ASP A 62 -6.68 -21.66 -1.53
C ASP A 62 -7.72 -22.83 -1.52
N ASP A 63 -8.79 -22.67 -0.75
CA ASP A 63 -9.89 -23.63 -0.61
C ASP A 63 -11.06 -23.37 -1.55
N GLN A 64 -11.01 -22.29 -2.33
CA GLN A 64 -12.05 -21.83 -3.24
C GLN A 64 -11.69 -22.13 -4.70
N LEU A 65 -12.64 -21.86 -5.58
CA LEU A 65 -12.52 -22.04 -7.03
C LEU A 65 -12.67 -20.68 -7.73
N VAL A 66 -11.73 -20.40 -8.63
CA VAL A 66 -11.79 -19.29 -9.58
C VAL A 66 -12.24 -19.81 -10.94
N VAL A 67 -13.22 -19.13 -11.53
CA VAL A 67 -13.78 -19.47 -12.84
C VAL A 67 -13.73 -18.25 -13.74
N LEU A 68 -13.08 -18.38 -14.89
CA LEU A 68 -13.19 -17.41 -15.97
C LEU A 68 -14.34 -17.85 -16.88
N GLY A 69 -15.41 -17.06 -16.91
CA GLY A 69 -16.62 -17.33 -17.67
C GLY A 69 -16.92 -16.27 -18.72
N VAL A 70 -17.65 -16.65 -19.77
CA VAL A 70 -18.31 -15.72 -20.70
C VAL A 70 -19.81 -15.93 -20.60
N PRO A 71 -20.63 -14.88 -20.41
CA PRO A 71 -22.08 -15.03 -20.36
C PRO A 71 -22.62 -15.76 -21.61
N LYS A 72 -23.57 -16.68 -21.41
CA LYS A 72 -24.21 -17.41 -22.52
C LYS A 72 -25.08 -16.49 -23.36
N GLU A 73 -25.73 -15.54 -22.71
CA GLU A 73 -26.59 -14.55 -23.35
C GLU A 73 -25.78 -13.43 -23.99
N ARG A 74 -26.28 -12.89 -25.09
CA ARG A 74 -25.70 -11.72 -25.76
C ARG A 74 -26.30 -10.44 -25.19
N ASP A 75 -25.59 -9.33 -25.35
CA ASP A 75 -26.10 -8.03 -24.93
C ASP A 75 -27.41 -7.71 -25.66
N ALA A 76 -28.45 -7.36 -24.90
CA ALA A 76 -29.81 -7.21 -25.43
C ALA A 76 -29.95 -6.04 -26.42
N VAL A 77 -29.07 -5.03 -26.33
CA VAL A 77 -29.15 -3.81 -27.14
C VAL A 77 -28.32 -3.94 -28.41
N SER A 78 -27.06 -4.38 -28.28
CA SER A 78 -26.11 -4.49 -29.40
C SER A 78 -26.14 -5.85 -30.10
N GLY A 79 -26.62 -6.90 -29.43
CA GLY A 79 -26.54 -8.29 -29.91
C GLY A 79 -25.12 -8.88 -29.90
N LEU A 80 -24.14 -8.13 -29.36
CA LEU A 80 -22.74 -8.55 -29.32
C LEU A 80 -22.44 -9.40 -28.08
N ALA A 81 -21.23 -9.96 -28.03
CA ALA A 81 -20.79 -10.71 -26.85
C ALA A 81 -20.73 -9.78 -25.63
N GLN A 82 -21.08 -10.32 -24.46
CA GLN A 82 -20.94 -9.62 -23.18
C GLN A 82 -19.52 -9.76 -22.64
N ARG A 83 -19.18 -8.92 -21.65
CA ARG A 83 -17.87 -8.94 -21.00
C ARG A 83 -17.63 -10.30 -20.31
N PRO A 84 -16.42 -10.86 -20.41
CA PRO A 84 -16.07 -12.02 -19.61
C PRO A 84 -16.07 -11.65 -18.13
N VAL A 85 -16.39 -12.63 -17.29
CA VAL A 85 -16.47 -12.47 -15.84
C VAL A 85 -15.45 -13.38 -15.16
N LEU A 86 -14.88 -12.87 -14.06
CA LEU A 86 -14.08 -13.67 -13.13
C LEU A 86 -14.92 -13.93 -11.89
N MET A 87 -15.16 -15.20 -11.59
CA MET A 87 -15.97 -15.64 -10.46
C MET A 87 -15.10 -16.34 -9.42
N VAL A 88 -15.38 -16.11 -8.14
CA VAL A 88 -14.83 -16.85 -7.00
C VAL A 88 -15.97 -17.55 -6.29
N ALA A 89 -15.87 -18.87 -6.10
CA ALA A 89 -16.93 -19.68 -5.50
C ALA A 89 -16.40 -20.73 -4.52
N ASP A 90 -17.21 -21.05 -3.50
CA ASP A 90 -17.06 -22.30 -2.74
C ASP A 90 -17.71 -23.46 -3.51
N TYR A 91 -17.21 -24.67 -3.25
CA TYR A 91 -17.73 -25.91 -3.80
C TYR A 91 -17.71 -27.10 -2.83
N LYS A 92 -17.16 -26.94 -1.60
CA LYS A 92 -16.91 -28.08 -0.71
C LYS A 92 -18.17 -28.63 -0.04
N ASP A 93 -19.21 -27.82 0.10
CA ASP A 93 -20.49 -28.20 0.73
C ASP A 93 -21.52 -28.79 -0.26
N CYS A 94 -21.05 -29.33 -1.40
CA CYS A 94 -21.90 -29.84 -2.49
C CYS A 94 -22.83 -28.79 -3.12
N GLU A 95 -22.62 -27.51 -2.82
CA GLU A 95 -23.29 -26.37 -3.46
C GLU A 95 -22.22 -25.47 -4.09
N PHE A 96 -22.51 -24.98 -5.30
CA PHE A 96 -21.67 -23.96 -5.94
C PHE A 96 -22.13 -22.59 -5.43
N CYS A 97 -21.40 -22.03 -4.49
CA CYS A 97 -21.75 -20.77 -3.84
C CYS A 97 -20.83 -19.64 -4.34
N GLU A 98 -21.36 -18.80 -5.23
CA GLU A 98 -20.63 -17.64 -5.76
C GLU A 98 -20.47 -16.56 -4.67
N PHE A 99 -19.22 -16.18 -4.36
CA PHE A 99 -18.91 -15.10 -3.42
C PHE A 99 -18.70 -13.76 -4.13
N SER A 100 -18.07 -13.80 -5.30
CA SER A 100 -17.66 -12.60 -6.03
C SER A 100 -17.68 -12.88 -7.52
N THR A 101 -18.27 -11.97 -8.28
CA THR A 101 -18.35 -12.03 -9.74
C THR A 101 -18.03 -10.64 -10.28
N GLU A 102 -16.90 -10.51 -10.97
CA GLU A 102 -16.43 -9.22 -11.50
C GLU A 102 -16.40 -9.25 -13.03
N SER A 103 -16.94 -8.20 -13.66
CA SER A 103 -16.91 -8.05 -15.12
C SER A 103 -15.57 -7.47 -15.57
N LEU A 104 -14.87 -8.17 -16.46
CA LEU A 104 -13.54 -7.77 -16.88
C LEU A 104 -13.60 -6.73 -18.02
N ASN A 105 -12.85 -5.65 -17.85
CA ASN A 105 -12.74 -4.57 -18.83
C ASN A 105 -11.68 -4.87 -19.91
N ILE A 106 -11.89 -5.94 -20.68
CA ILE A 106 -10.97 -6.36 -21.76
C ILE A 106 -11.27 -5.60 -23.05
N LYS A 107 -10.24 -5.14 -23.77
CA LYS A 107 -10.41 -4.49 -25.07
C LYS A 107 -11.05 -5.41 -26.11
N CYS A 108 -11.98 -4.88 -26.91
CA CYS A 108 -12.64 -5.60 -28.02
C CYS A 108 -13.34 -6.91 -27.61
N TYR A 109 -13.80 -7.02 -26.36
CA TYR A 109 -14.47 -8.22 -25.87
C TYR A 109 -15.69 -8.63 -26.72
N GLU A 110 -16.32 -7.66 -27.38
CA GLU A 110 -17.47 -7.85 -28.25
C GLU A 110 -17.18 -8.76 -29.46
N GLU A 111 -15.92 -8.83 -29.90
CA GLU A 111 -15.45 -9.63 -31.04
C GLU A 111 -15.07 -11.07 -30.64
N TYR A 112 -15.05 -11.38 -29.34
CA TYR A 112 -14.47 -12.61 -28.82
C TYR A 112 -15.52 -13.64 -28.37
N SER A 113 -15.08 -14.89 -28.33
CA SER A 113 -15.81 -16.05 -27.83
C SER A 113 -15.13 -16.63 -26.59
N CYS A 114 -15.79 -17.57 -25.91
CA CYS A 114 -15.21 -18.26 -24.74
C CYS A 114 -13.86 -18.96 -25.02
N ASN A 115 -13.57 -19.34 -26.27
CA ASN A 115 -12.29 -19.98 -26.58
C ASN A 115 -11.13 -18.99 -26.77
N ASP A 116 -11.43 -17.71 -26.95
CA ASP A 116 -10.41 -16.66 -27.17
C ASP A 116 -9.80 -16.17 -25.85
N TYR A 117 -10.41 -16.50 -24.72
CA TYR A 117 -9.89 -16.21 -23.40
C TYR A 117 -9.15 -17.40 -22.82
N PHE A 118 -8.09 -17.13 -22.06
CA PHE A 118 -7.32 -18.13 -21.33
C PHE A 118 -7.10 -17.63 -19.90
N LEU A 119 -7.24 -18.54 -18.94
CA LEU A 119 -6.88 -18.29 -17.55
C LEU A 119 -5.61 -19.08 -17.24
N ASP A 120 -4.57 -18.37 -16.84
CA ASP A 120 -3.36 -18.95 -16.28
C ASP A 120 -3.16 -18.43 -14.86
N MET A 121 -2.29 -19.06 -14.07
CA MET A 121 -2.12 -18.71 -12.65
C MET A 121 -0.76 -19.07 -12.07
N LEU A 122 -0.33 -18.25 -11.12
CA LEU A 122 0.73 -18.56 -10.17
C LEU A 122 0.05 -18.91 -8.84
N ILE A 123 -0.17 -20.21 -8.63
CA ILE A 123 -0.90 -20.74 -7.45
C ILE A 123 -0.25 -20.27 -6.16
N GLU A 124 1.09 -20.28 -6.08
CA GLU A 124 1.85 -19.88 -4.89
C GLU A 124 1.68 -18.39 -4.53
N GLU A 125 1.33 -17.55 -5.50
CA GLU A 125 1.13 -16.11 -5.33
C GLU A 125 -0.36 -15.72 -5.35
N ASN A 126 -1.28 -16.69 -5.47
CA ASN A 126 -2.70 -16.45 -5.71
C ASN A 126 -2.95 -15.42 -6.84
N ARG A 127 -2.14 -15.47 -7.90
CA ARG A 127 -2.18 -14.49 -9.00
C ARG A 127 -2.70 -15.13 -10.27
N PHE A 128 -3.70 -14.52 -10.88
CA PHE A 128 -4.40 -15.02 -12.06
C PHE A 128 -4.14 -14.10 -13.26
N PHE A 129 -3.84 -14.69 -14.40
CA PHE A 129 -3.58 -14.01 -15.66
C PHE A 129 -4.70 -14.36 -16.64
N ILE A 130 -5.52 -13.37 -16.98
CA ILE A 130 -6.58 -13.48 -17.97
C ILE A 130 -6.03 -12.94 -19.28
N VAL A 131 -5.78 -13.84 -20.23
CA VAL A 131 -5.21 -13.51 -21.54
C VAL A 131 -6.31 -13.54 -22.59
N SER A 132 -6.35 -12.48 -23.39
CA SER A 132 -7.18 -12.34 -24.59
C SER A 132 -6.28 -12.00 -25.79
N PRO A 133 -6.79 -12.03 -27.04
CA PRO A 133 -5.95 -11.78 -28.22
C PRO A 133 -5.23 -10.41 -28.25
N LYS A 134 -5.78 -9.39 -27.57
CA LYS A 134 -5.26 -8.00 -27.59
C LYS A 134 -5.00 -7.41 -26.20
N ASP A 135 -5.16 -8.18 -25.14
CA ASP A 135 -5.06 -7.67 -23.76
C ASP A 135 -4.73 -8.77 -22.76
N ILE A 136 -4.03 -8.39 -21.67
CA ILE A 136 -3.75 -9.26 -20.53
C ILE A 136 -4.17 -8.54 -19.26
N VAL A 137 -5.04 -9.17 -18.48
CA VAL A 137 -5.51 -8.67 -17.18
C VAL A 137 -4.92 -9.55 -16.08
N VAL A 138 -4.35 -8.92 -15.05
CA VAL A 138 -3.87 -9.62 -13.86
C VAL A 138 -4.87 -9.40 -12.73
N ALA A 139 -5.31 -10.48 -12.10
CA ALA A 139 -6.17 -10.47 -10.93
C ALA A 139 -5.45 -11.12 -9.75
N SER A 140 -5.58 -10.55 -8.57
CA SER A 140 -5.08 -11.09 -7.30
C SER A 140 -6.08 -10.79 -6.19
N PRO A 141 -6.09 -11.58 -5.10
CA PRO A 141 -6.82 -11.23 -3.89
C PRO A 141 -6.48 -9.81 -3.44
N TYR A 142 -7.51 -9.09 -2.99
CA TYR A 142 -7.33 -7.77 -2.44
C TYR A 142 -6.58 -7.88 -1.12
N ASP A 143 -5.36 -7.35 -1.08
CA ASP A 143 -4.54 -7.35 0.12
C ASP A 143 -4.55 -5.99 0.85
N ILE A 144 -3.86 -5.95 1.99
CA ILE A 144 -3.73 -4.73 2.78
C ILE A 144 -2.94 -3.67 2.00
N ASP A 145 -1.97 -4.08 1.20
CA ASP A 145 -1.14 -3.18 0.40
C ASP A 145 -1.96 -2.46 -0.67
N ASP A 146 -2.91 -3.14 -1.32
CA ASP A 146 -3.89 -2.59 -2.26
C ASP A 146 -4.80 -1.57 -1.57
N LYS A 147 -5.30 -1.91 -0.36
CA LYS A 147 -6.11 -0.99 0.44
C LYS A 147 -5.38 0.29 0.79
N VAL A 148 -4.15 0.16 1.27
CA VAL A 148 -3.29 1.30 1.61
C VAL A 148 -3.00 2.13 0.37
N ASN A 149 -2.60 1.49 -0.73
CA ASN A 149 -2.37 2.16 -2.02
C ASN A 149 -3.59 2.96 -2.50
N TRP A 150 -4.78 2.36 -2.43
CA TRP A 150 -6.01 3.03 -2.83
C TRP A 150 -6.30 4.24 -1.95
N LEU A 151 -6.17 4.10 -0.62
CA LEU A 151 -6.40 5.19 0.33
C LEU A 151 -5.43 6.35 0.11
N THR A 152 -4.15 6.06 -0.05
CA THR A 152 -3.10 7.05 -0.31
C THR A 152 -3.36 7.79 -1.63
N LYS A 153 -3.68 7.09 -2.72
CA LYS A 153 -3.99 7.72 -4.02
C LYS A 153 -5.20 8.67 -3.97
N HIS A 154 -6.12 8.43 -3.04
CA HIS A 154 -7.31 9.27 -2.84
C HIS A 154 -7.14 10.28 -1.69
N GLY A 155 -5.91 10.54 -1.24
CA GLY A 155 -5.62 11.53 -0.19
C GLY A 155 -6.11 11.13 1.21
N ARG A 156 -6.52 9.88 1.42
CA ARG A 156 -7.05 9.40 2.71
C ARG A 156 -5.95 8.80 3.59
N PHE A 157 -4.89 9.58 3.83
CA PHE A 157 -3.68 9.12 4.52
C PHE A 157 -3.93 8.65 5.96
N GLU A 158 -4.73 9.36 6.75
CA GLU A 158 -5.02 8.96 8.14
C GLU A 158 -5.70 7.58 8.21
N LYS A 159 -6.61 7.30 7.26
CA LYS A 159 -7.23 5.98 7.15
C LYS A 159 -6.20 4.92 6.75
N ALA A 160 -5.29 5.25 5.84
CA ALA A 160 -4.22 4.34 5.42
C ALA A 160 -3.29 3.98 6.60
N ILE A 161 -2.92 4.97 7.43
CA ILE A 161 -2.14 4.77 8.65
C ILE A 161 -2.91 3.89 9.65
N THR A 162 -4.20 4.16 9.86
CA THR A 162 -5.04 3.37 10.79
C THR A 162 -5.08 1.89 10.36
N VAL A 163 -5.29 1.63 9.07
CA VAL A 163 -5.30 0.27 8.52
C VAL A 163 -3.95 -0.43 8.73
N LEU A 164 -2.83 0.30 8.57
CA LEU A 164 -1.51 -0.25 8.84
C LEU A 164 -1.29 -0.53 10.33
N GLU A 165 -1.74 0.34 11.23
CA GLU A 165 -1.63 0.16 12.68
C GLU A 165 -2.40 -1.08 13.16
N GLU A 166 -3.59 -1.35 12.59
CA GLU A 166 -4.39 -2.55 12.88
C GLU A 166 -3.64 -3.86 12.57
N VAL A 167 -2.73 -3.85 11.58
CA VAL A 167 -1.97 -5.04 11.14
C VAL A 167 -0.54 -5.08 11.68
N GLY A 168 -0.20 -4.23 12.66
CA GLY A 168 1.11 -4.20 13.32
C GLY A 168 2.10 -3.19 12.73
N GLY A 169 1.62 -2.20 11.98
CA GLY A 169 2.35 -1.02 11.53
C GLY A 169 3.13 -1.16 10.21
N ARG A 170 3.06 -2.34 9.58
CA ARG A 170 3.75 -2.64 8.32
C ARG A 170 3.05 -3.75 7.55
N SER A 171 3.17 -3.71 6.23
CA SER A 171 2.74 -4.73 5.27
C SER A 171 3.92 -5.14 4.38
N ALA A 172 3.69 -5.85 3.27
CA ALA A 172 4.78 -6.30 2.40
C ALA A 172 5.44 -5.12 1.66
N HIS A 173 4.65 -4.10 1.31
CA HIS A 173 5.11 -2.95 0.53
C HIS A 173 5.01 -1.60 1.25
N HIS A 174 4.26 -1.51 2.35
CA HIS A 174 4.05 -0.25 3.08
C HIS A 174 4.43 -0.32 4.55
N SER A 175 4.71 0.86 5.12
CA SER A 175 4.87 1.04 6.57
C SER A 175 4.22 2.35 7.00
N VAL A 176 3.88 2.46 8.29
CA VAL A 176 3.35 3.72 8.86
C VAL A 176 4.30 4.89 8.61
N VAL A 177 5.61 4.63 8.63
CA VAL A 177 6.62 5.66 8.34
C VAL A 177 6.53 6.11 6.88
N THR A 178 6.54 5.17 5.94
CA THR A 178 6.52 5.49 4.50
C THR A 178 5.24 6.21 4.09
N VAL A 179 4.07 5.78 4.58
CA VAL A 179 2.79 6.46 4.33
C VAL A 179 2.75 7.80 5.06
N GLY A 180 3.33 7.90 6.25
CA GLY A 180 3.47 9.13 7.02
C GLY A 180 4.32 10.18 6.29
N GLU A 181 5.43 9.78 5.66
CA GLU A 181 6.24 10.68 4.83
C GLU A 181 5.48 11.20 3.62
N GLN A 182 4.73 10.33 2.92
CA GLN A 182 3.88 10.74 1.81
C GLN A 182 2.78 11.71 2.27
N TYR A 183 2.23 11.49 3.47
CA TYR A 183 1.24 12.39 4.04
C TYR A 183 1.85 13.74 4.43
N LEU A 184 3.07 13.76 4.98
CA LEU A 184 3.83 14.99 5.24
C LEU A 184 4.04 15.76 3.94
N ASP A 185 4.51 15.10 2.88
CA ASP A 185 4.74 15.74 1.58
C ASP A 185 3.43 16.34 1.01
N HIS A 186 2.30 15.65 1.18
CA HIS A 186 0.99 16.16 0.80
C HIS A 186 0.57 17.40 1.62
N LEU A 187 0.70 17.37 2.96
CA LEU A 187 0.36 18.52 3.81
C LEU A 187 1.25 19.74 3.53
N MET A 188 2.53 19.50 3.22
CA MET A 188 3.48 20.54 2.85
C MET A 188 3.08 21.19 1.51
N ALA A 189 2.63 20.39 0.54
CA ALA A 189 2.11 20.88 -0.74
C ALA A 189 0.81 21.69 -0.59
N GLU A 190 -0.04 21.34 0.38
CA GLU A 190 -1.26 22.08 0.71
C GLU A 190 -1.05 23.27 1.67
N HIS A 191 0.21 23.59 2.01
CA HIS A 191 0.58 24.65 2.95
C HIS A 191 0.01 24.49 4.37
N GLN A 192 -0.34 23.26 4.78
CA GLN A 192 -0.84 22.95 6.12
C GLN A 192 0.31 22.64 7.09
N TYR A 193 1.17 23.62 7.34
CA TYR A 193 2.45 23.41 8.04
C TYR A 193 2.31 22.99 9.50
N GLU A 194 1.31 23.49 10.22
CA GLU A 194 1.06 23.13 11.62
C GLU A 194 0.63 21.66 11.76
N ASN A 195 -0.26 21.22 10.86
CA ASN A 195 -0.69 19.82 10.80
C ASN A 195 0.50 18.93 10.44
N ALA A 196 1.30 19.33 9.45
CA ALA A 196 2.52 18.63 9.06
C ALA A 196 3.51 18.53 10.23
N ALA A 197 3.69 19.59 11.02
CA ALA A 197 4.58 19.59 12.17
C ALA A 197 4.14 18.58 13.24
N SER A 198 2.85 18.56 13.57
CA SER A 198 2.29 17.58 14.53
C SER A 198 2.43 16.13 14.05
N LEU A 199 2.18 15.90 12.75
CA LEU A 199 2.35 14.60 12.11
C LEU A 199 3.82 14.17 12.09
N CYS A 200 4.73 15.11 11.84
CA CYS A 200 6.17 14.86 11.79
C CYS A 200 6.66 14.28 13.13
N ALA A 201 6.18 14.83 14.25
CA ALA A 201 6.46 14.30 15.58
C ALA A 201 5.99 12.85 15.76
N ARG A 202 4.78 12.54 15.27
CA ARG A 202 4.16 11.20 15.35
C ARG A 202 4.89 10.17 14.49
N VAL A 203 5.32 10.56 13.29
CA VAL A 203 5.97 9.69 12.29
C VAL A 203 7.44 9.45 12.65
N CYS A 204 8.19 10.51 12.99
CA CYS A 204 9.64 10.42 13.22
C CYS A 204 9.99 9.72 14.55
N LYS A 205 9.16 9.87 15.60
CA LYS A 205 9.42 9.30 16.94
C LYS A 205 10.87 9.53 17.39
N ASN A 206 11.68 8.48 17.50
CA ASN A 206 13.08 8.53 17.92
C ASN A 206 14.09 8.37 16.75
N ASP A 207 13.62 8.34 15.50
CA ASP A 207 14.48 8.21 14.32
C ASP A 207 15.12 9.56 13.98
N LYS A 208 16.43 9.68 14.24
CA LYS A 208 17.20 10.90 14.02
C LYS A 208 17.35 11.25 12.54
N ALA A 209 17.58 10.25 11.69
CA ALA A 209 17.82 10.48 10.26
C ALA A 209 16.54 10.97 9.58
N LEU A 210 15.41 10.40 9.97
CA LEU A 210 14.10 10.83 9.48
C LEU A 210 13.77 12.25 9.93
N TRP A 211 13.99 12.58 11.22
CA TRP A 211 13.84 13.95 11.72
C TRP A 211 14.67 14.96 10.92
N GLU A 212 15.95 14.68 10.69
CA GLU A 212 16.85 15.55 9.92
C GLU A 212 16.34 15.75 8.49
N SER A 213 15.90 14.68 7.82
CA SER A 213 15.33 14.76 6.47
C SER A 213 14.07 15.64 6.43
N GLN A 214 13.13 15.43 7.36
CA GLN A 214 11.90 16.22 7.39
C GLN A 214 12.17 17.69 7.72
N ILE A 215 13.10 17.98 8.63
CA ILE A 215 13.43 19.38 8.99
C ILE A 215 14.03 20.14 7.79
N ILE A 216 14.82 19.48 6.95
CA ILE A 216 15.31 20.08 5.69
C ILE A 216 14.14 20.45 4.76
N LYS A 217 13.10 19.62 4.69
CA LYS A 217 11.89 19.94 3.91
C LYS A 217 11.15 21.16 4.48
N PHE A 218 11.03 21.28 5.81
CA PHE A 218 10.48 22.48 6.47
C PHE A 218 11.32 23.73 6.24
N ALA A 219 12.66 23.60 6.26
CA ALA A 219 13.58 24.69 5.96
C ALA A 219 13.39 25.23 4.53
N ALA A 220 13.21 24.35 3.55
CA ALA A 220 13.05 24.72 2.15
C ALA A 220 11.82 25.62 1.90
N VAL A 221 10.79 25.51 2.74
CA VAL A 221 9.57 26.34 2.66
C VAL A 221 9.53 27.47 3.70
N ASN A 222 10.61 27.69 4.46
CA ASN A 222 10.72 28.66 5.55
C ASN A 222 9.63 28.51 6.62
N GLN A 223 9.36 27.27 7.04
CA GLN A 223 8.37 26.94 8.08
C GLN A 223 8.99 26.15 9.24
N LEU A 224 10.25 26.41 9.57
CA LEU A 224 10.92 25.75 10.70
C LEU A 224 10.28 26.10 12.04
N ARG A 225 9.65 27.29 12.15
CA ARG A 225 8.94 27.67 13.38
C ARG A 225 7.82 26.70 13.75
N ALA A 226 7.03 26.23 12.78
CA ALA A 226 5.93 25.29 13.02
C ALA A 226 6.44 23.96 13.61
N VAL A 227 7.52 23.41 13.06
CA VAL A 227 8.09 22.13 13.53
C VAL A 227 8.92 22.27 14.82
N SER A 228 9.47 23.46 15.10
CA SER A 228 10.39 23.70 16.22
C SER A 228 9.86 23.28 17.60
N VAL A 229 8.53 23.35 17.80
CA VAL A 229 7.87 22.98 19.06
C VAL A 229 8.01 21.48 19.35
N TYR A 230 8.09 20.66 18.29
CA TYR A 230 8.09 19.21 18.38
C TYR A 230 9.48 18.57 18.29
N VAL A 231 10.50 19.32 17.88
CA VAL A 231 11.87 18.82 17.72
C VAL A 231 12.40 18.29 19.06
N PRO A 232 13.11 17.14 19.10
CA PRO A 232 13.70 16.63 20.34
C PRO A 232 14.65 17.63 21.00
N LYS A 233 14.37 18.00 22.26
CA LYS A 233 15.22 18.94 23.06
C LYS A 233 16.07 18.24 24.12
N ALA A 234 15.82 16.96 24.39
CA ALA A 234 16.56 16.20 25.37
C ALA A 234 17.95 15.80 24.80
N PRO A 235 19.06 16.02 25.52
CA PRO A 235 20.42 15.72 25.02
C PRO A 235 20.60 14.29 24.51
N GLU A 236 19.97 13.31 25.16
CA GLU A 236 20.03 11.89 24.79
C GLU A 236 19.42 11.60 23.40
N ARG A 237 18.43 12.40 23.01
CA ARG A 237 17.70 12.29 21.74
C ARG A 237 18.04 13.44 20.78
N ALA A 238 19.09 14.20 21.07
CA ALA A 238 19.48 15.34 20.27
C ALA A 238 19.80 14.93 18.82
N LEU A 239 19.37 15.78 17.90
CA LEU A 239 19.70 15.72 16.47
C LEU A 239 21.07 16.34 16.22
N GLY A 240 21.54 16.36 14.97
CA GLY A 240 22.73 17.11 14.61
C GLY A 240 22.62 18.60 14.95
N ALA A 241 23.69 19.20 15.47
CA ALA A 241 23.71 20.61 15.88
C ALA A 241 23.21 21.58 14.80
N HIS A 242 23.49 21.27 13.53
CA HIS A 242 23.07 22.04 12.37
C HIS A 242 21.54 22.22 12.28
N VAL A 243 20.76 21.23 12.70
CA VAL A 243 19.30 21.28 12.69
C VAL A 243 18.78 22.42 13.57
N TYR A 244 19.29 22.48 14.80
CA TYR A 244 18.93 23.51 15.76
C TYR A 244 19.41 24.89 15.26
N GLU A 245 20.61 24.95 14.68
CA GLU A 245 21.15 26.18 14.08
C GLU A 245 20.25 26.75 12.99
N LEU A 246 19.71 25.91 12.08
CA LEU A 246 18.75 26.35 11.06
C LEU A 246 17.50 26.97 11.67
N ILE A 247 16.96 26.36 12.73
CA ILE A 247 15.78 26.88 13.42
C ILE A 247 16.08 28.24 14.06
N PHE A 248 17.21 28.37 14.77
CA PHE A 248 17.65 29.65 15.33
C PHE A 248 17.78 30.74 14.25
N ILE A 249 18.39 30.42 13.11
CA ILE A 249 18.58 31.37 12.00
C ILE A 249 17.23 31.82 11.42
N GLU A 250 16.23 30.95 11.32
CA GLU A 250 14.89 31.34 10.85
C GLU A 250 14.19 32.26 11.86
N TYR A 251 14.22 31.93 13.15
CA TYR A 251 13.69 32.78 14.21
C TYR A 251 14.36 34.15 14.21
N LEU A 252 15.69 34.20 14.11
CA LEU A 252 16.47 35.44 14.06
C LEU A 252 16.04 36.39 12.92
N LYS A 253 15.54 35.83 11.80
CA LYS A 253 15.10 36.62 10.65
C LYS A 253 13.67 37.14 10.77
N VAL A 254 12.78 36.40 11.43
CA VAL A 254 11.34 36.64 11.36
C VAL A 254 10.70 37.00 12.70
N ASP A 255 11.19 36.44 13.80
CA ASP A 255 10.62 36.60 15.13
C ASP A 255 11.72 36.78 16.21
N PRO A 256 12.11 38.04 16.50
CA PRO A 256 13.14 38.37 17.49
C PRO A 256 12.79 37.88 18.89
N GLN A 257 11.51 37.95 19.28
CA GLN A 257 11.06 37.53 20.62
C GLN A 257 11.05 36.02 20.76
N GLY A 258 10.57 35.32 19.73
CA GLY A 258 10.68 33.86 19.64
C GLY A 258 12.14 33.41 19.71
N PHE A 259 13.06 34.10 19.02
CA PHE A 259 14.49 33.83 19.09
C PHE A 259 15.02 33.92 20.53
N LEU A 260 14.75 35.00 21.25
CA LEU A 260 15.18 35.15 22.64
C LEU A 260 14.59 34.05 23.55
N THR A 261 13.35 33.65 23.30
CA THR A 261 12.67 32.58 24.05
C THR A 261 13.38 31.25 23.85
N ILE A 262 13.68 30.86 22.60
CA ILE A 262 14.38 29.60 22.33
C ILE A 262 15.82 29.59 22.86
N VAL A 263 16.54 30.72 22.86
CA VAL A 263 17.88 30.83 23.48
C VAL A 263 17.84 30.61 24.99
N LYS A 264 16.73 31.00 25.66
CA LYS A 264 16.54 30.80 27.10
C LYS A 264 16.12 29.37 27.44
N GLU A 265 15.33 28.72 26.57
CA GLU A 265 14.76 27.40 26.85
C GLU A 265 15.66 26.23 26.44
N TRP A 266 16.37 26.35 25.32
CA TRP A 266 17.07 25.22 24.73
C TRP A 266 18.44 25.00 25.39
N ASN A 267 18.81 23.74 25.58
CA ASN A 267 20.12 23.41 26.17
C ASN A 267 21.25 23.82 25.20
N PRO A 268 22.26 24.59 25.65
CA PRO A 268 23.37 25.05 24.79
C PRO A 268 24.18 23.92 24.15
N GLY A 269 24.16 22.71 24.74
CA GLY A 269 24.81 21.53 24.16
C GLY A 269 24.15 20.99 22.88
N LEU A 270 22.96 21.50 22.49
CA LEU A 270 22.26 21.08 21.28
C LEU A 270 22.79 21.74 20.01
N TYR A 271 23.48 22.88 20.11
CA TYR A 271 23.92 23.67 18.96
C TYR A 271 25.30 24.28 19.18
N LYS A 272 25.97 24.71 18.11
CA LYS A 272 27.25 25.42 18.26
C LYS A 272 26.97 26.89 18.58
N THR A 273 27.19 27.26 19.84
CA THR A 273 27.03 28.65 20.32
C THR A 273 27.79 29.66 19.46
N SER A 274 29.01 29.32 19.00
CA SER A 274 29.82 30.17 18.12
C SER A 274 29.16 30.51 16.78
N VAL A 275 28.39 29.58 16.20
CA VAL A 275 27.64 29.81 14.94
C VAL A 275 26.51 30.79 15.19
N ILE A 276 25.73 30.59 16.26
CA ILE A 276 24.60 31.47 16.58
C ILE A 276 25.08 32.88 16.95
N VAL A 277 26.14 33.00 17.74
CA VAL A 277 26.75 34.29 18.10
C VAL A 277 27.16 35.06 16.85
N LYS A 278 27.80 34.40 15.89
CA LYS A 278 28.19 35.01 14.62
C LYS A 278 26.96 35.56 13.87
N GLU A 279 25.92 34.74 13.70
CA GLU A 279 24.71 35.14 12.98
C GLU A 279 23.97 36.29 13.68
N VAL A 280 23.90 36.31 15.02
CA VAL A 280 23.32 37.41 15.79
C VAL A 280 24.10 38.71 15.61
N LEU A 281 25.44 38.64 15.63
CA LEU A 281 26.30 39.81 15.38
C LEU A 281 26.08 40.37 13.97
N GLU A 282 26.01 39.51 12.95
CA GLU A 282 25.71 39.91 11.58
C GLU A 282 24.31 40.55 11.48
N ARG A 283 23.30 39.99 12.16
CA ARG A 283 21.94 40.55 12.21
C ARG A 283 21.90 41.92 12.89
N LEU A 284 22.66 42.11 13.97
CA LEU A 284 22.76 43.38 14.72
C LEU A 284 23.33 44.53 13.87
N LEU A 285 24.18 44.24 12.90
CA LEU A 285 24.73 45.25 11.97
C LEU A 285 23.67 45.78 11.00
N ILE A 286 22.67 44.97 10.66
CA ILE A 286 21.65 45.29 9.65
C ILE A 286 20.38 45.86 10.30
N THR A 287 20.03 45.39 11.51
CA THR A 287 18.74 45.69 12.11
C THR A 287 18.78 47.01 12.88
N ILE A 288 17.75 47.86 12.70
CA ILE A 288 17.62 49.15 13.39
C ILE A 288 16.74 49.01 14.64
N ASP A 289 15.67 48.23 14.52
CA ASP A 289 14.72 47.91 15.60
C ASP A 289 15.13 46.65 16.37
N ASP A 290 14.53 46.41 17.56
CA ASP A 290 14.70 45.19 18.36
C ASP A 290 16.13 44.86 18.85
N LYS A 291 17.09 45.79 18.73
CA LYS A 291 18.48 45.61 19.16
C LYS A 291 18.63 45.11 20.59
N ASN A 292 17.79 45.59 21.51
CA ASN A 292 17.84 45.19 22.91
C ASN A 292 17.60 43.69 23.10
N ILE A 293 16.70 43.10 22.31
CA ILE A 293 16.36 41.67 22.37
C ILE A 293 17.57 40.84 21.92
N TYR A 294 18.21 41.23 20.81
CA TYR A 294 19.40 40.55 20.30
C TYR A 294 20.61 40.72 21.20
N LEU A 295 20.80 41.90 21.82
CA LEU A 295 21.87 42.11 22.81
C LEU A 295 21.67 41.26 24.07
N GLU A 296 20.43 41.11 24.54
CA GLU A 296 20.09 40.21 25.64
C GLU A 296 20.38 38.75 25.27
N ALA A 297 19.93 38.29 24.10
CA ALA A 297 20.21 36.95 23.62
C ALA A 297 21.71 36.70 23.47
N LEU A 298 22.47 37.68 22.96
CA LEU A 298 23.92 37.61 22.81
C LEU A 298 24.62 37.50 24.18
N ALA A 299 24.17 38.27 25.18
CA ALA A 299 24.71 38.19 26.53
C ALA A 299 24.51 36.79 27.14
N LEU A 300 23.34 36.17 26.93
CA LEU A 300 23.08 34.79 27.35
C LEU A 300 23.99 33.79 26.64
N LEU A 301 24.14 33.91 25.32
CA LEU A 301 24.97 33.02 24.52
C LEU A 301 26.47 33.06 24.90
N TYR A 302 26.98 34.18 25.39
CA TYR A 302 28.36 34.28 25.90
C TYR A 302 28.54 33.73 27.32
N CYS A 303 27.45 33.58 28.08
CA CYS A 303 27.48 33.00 29.42
C CYS A 303 27.42 31.46 29.42
N TYR A 304 27.01 30.86 28.29
CA TYR A 304 26.93 29.41 28.08
C TYR A 304 28.25 28.84 27.56
#